data_AF-A0A7Z6QD07-F1
#
_entry.id   AF-A0A7Z6QD07-F1
#
_cell.length_a   1.000
_cell.length_b   1.000
_cell.length_c   1.000
_cell.angle_alpha   90.00
_cell.angle_beta   90.00
_cell.angle_gamma   90.00
#
_symmetry.space_group_name_H-M   'P 1'
#
loop_
_entity.id
_entity.type
_entity.pdbx_description
1 polymer ?
#
loop_
_entity_poly.entity_id
_entity_poly.type
_entity_poly.pdbx_seq_one_letter_code
_entity_poly.pdbx_strand_id
1 'polypeptide(L)'
;MGLFDRLSRLIRANLNAFVSDAEDPIKILDQSVADMQEDLVKLRQAVAMAIASQKRLENQSNQAKEQIKNWFTRAELALKKGEDDLAREALSRKKTFQETYESLSTQFQTQNGQVEKLKKSLLLLERKIAEARTKKDMLKARAQAAKAQQQIQSAVGDLGSKSAMAAFERMEDKVEALEASGQAALELAGEDLESKFAALEGGDDIEKELEILRTQLKSGVEAIALPPSDLDVNEVKTVEIQEVEVELEEMKKSMDNS
;
A
#
# COMPACT_ATOMS: atom_id res chain seq x y z
N MET A 1 11.83 -35.38 -20.35
CA MET A 1 10.95 -34.62 -19.42
C MET A 1 11.81 -33.63 -18.65
N GLY A 2 11.76 -32.34 -19.02
CA GLY A 2 12.66 -31.31 -18.48
C GLY A 2 12.26 -30.85 -17.08
N LEU A 3 13.21 -30.27 -16.34
CA LEU A 3 12.98 -29.63 -15.03
C LEU A 3 11.83 -28.60 -15.08
N PHE A 4 11.68 -27.91 -16.21
CA PHE A 4 10.58 -26.98 -16.46
C PHE A 4 9.19 -27.63 -16.46
N ASP A 5 9.11 -28.88 -16.92
CA ASP A 5 7.85 -29.64 -16.97
C ASP A 5 7.52 -30.26 -15.60
N ARG A 6 8.52 -30.37 -14.72
CA ARG A 6 8.33 -30.71 -13.30
C ARG A 6 7.88 -29.49 -12.51
N LEU A 7 8.47 -28.32 -12.75
CA LEU A 7 8.06 -27.06 -12.13
C LEU A 7 6.64 -26.64 -12.56
N SER A 8 6.30 -26.78 -13.84
CA SER A 8 4.94 -26.50 -14.33
C SER A 8 3.89 -27.45 -13.73
N ARG A 9 4.26 -28.73 -13.54
CA ARG A 9 3.42 -29.72 -12.85
C ARG A 9 3.27 -29.43 -11.38
N LEU A 10 4.31 -28.96 -10.68
CA LEU A 10 4.19 -28.53 -9.29
C LEU A 10 3.23 -27.35 -9.16
N ILE A 11 3.32 -26.37 -10.06
CA ILE A 11 2.39 -25.23 -10.09
C ILE A 11 0.94 -25.67 -10.39
N ARG A 12 0.74 -26.62 -11.33
CA ARG A 12 -0.60 -27.14 -11.68
C ARG A 12 -1.18 -28.10 -10.65
N ALA A 13 -0.34 -28.93 -10.02
CA ALA A 13 -0.77 -29.91 -9.02
C ALA A 13 -1.19 -29.20 -7.72
N ASN A 14 -0.56 -28.07 -7.38
CA ASN A 14 -0.93 -27.31 -6.19
C ASN A 14 -2.26 -26.55 -6.36
N LEU A 15 -2.65 -26.17 -7.57
CA LEU A 15 -3.93 -25.48 -7.83
C LEU A 15 -5.17 -26.34 -7.51
N ASN A 16 -5.06 -27.67 -7.54
CA ASN A 16 -6.17 -28.58 -7.22
C ASN A 16 -6.22 -29.00 -5.73
N ALA A 17 -5.20 -28.68 -4.93
CA ALA A 17 -5.16 -29.02 -3.50
C ALA A 17 -5.58 -27.86 -2.57
N PHE A 18 -5.70 -26.63 -3.08
CA PHE A 18 -6.01 -25.42 -2.30
C PHE A 18 -7.49 -25.21 -1.94
N VAL A 19 -8.31 -26.27 -1.97
CA VAL A 19 -9.73 -26.17 -1.62
C VAL A 19 -9.99 -26.51 -0.14
N SER A 20 -9.04 -27.08 0.62
CA SER A 20 -9.35 -27.58 1.97
C SER A 20 -8.67 -26.90 3.16
N ASP A 21 -7.73 -25.97 3.01
CA ASP A 21 -7.08 -25.35 4.18
C ASP A 21 -7.05 -23.83 4.13
N ALA A 22 -7.37 -23.24 5.29
CA ALA A 22 -7.50 -21.82 5.56
C ALA A 22 -6.16 -21.04 5.54
N GLU A 23 -5.35 -21.21 4.49
CA GLU A 23 -4.14 -20.41 4.31
C GLU A 23 -4.43 -19.14 3.50
N ASP A 24 -4.02 -18.00 4.06
CA ASP A 24 -4.14 -16.69 3.42
C ASP A 24 -3.41 -16.72 2.05
N PRO A 25 -4.11 -16.52 0.93
CA PRO A 25 -3.51 -16.56 -0.41
C PRO A 25 -2.35 -15.57 -0.57
N ILE A 26 -2.32 -14.49 0.21
CA ILE A 26 -1.20 -13.54 0.24
C ILE A 26 0.04 -14.20 0.84
N LYS A 27 -0.10 -14.96 1.93
CA LYS A 27 1.02 -15.67 2.58
C LYS A 27 1.62 -16.73 1.66
N ILE A 28 0.79 -17.48 0.93
CA ILE A 28 1.25 -18.48 -0.04
C ILE A 28 2.06 -17.81 -1.16
N LEU A 29 1.61 -16.67 -1.68
CA LEU A 29 2.35 -15.94 -2.71
C LEU A 29 3.66 -15.35 -2.16
N ASP A 30 3.66 -14.82 -0.94
CA ASP A 30 4.86 -14.33 -0.26
C ASP A 30 5.87 -15.47 -0.05
N GLN A 31 5.42 -16.64 0.43
CA GLN A 31 6.28 -17.83 0.63
C GLN A 31 6.82 -18.36 -0.70
N SER A 32 5.98 -18.52 -1.72
CA SER A 32 6.42 -19.03 -3.03
C SER A 32 7.50 -18.14 -3.65
N VAL A 33 7.37 -16.81 -3.51
CA VAL A 33 8.38 -15.86 -3.99
C VAL A 33 9.65 -15.89 -3.15
N ALA A 34 9.58 -16.21 -1.86
CA ALA A 34 10.75 -16.43 -1.01
C ALA A 34 11.48 -17.74 -1.40
N ASP A 35 10.76 -18.84 -1.55
CA ASP A 35 11.32 -20.14 -1.95
C ASP A 35 12.04 -20.04 -3.30
N MET A 36 11.42 -19.37 -4.27
CA MET A 36 12.03 -19.13 -5.58
C MET A 36 13.35 -18.36 -5.48
N GLN A 37 13.49 -17.44 -4.52
CA GLN A 37 14.74 -16.69 -4.32
C GLN A 37 15.82 -17.53 -3.66
N GLU A 38 15.45 -18.36 -2.68
CA GLU A 38 16.38 -19.31 -2.07
C GLU A 38 16.92 -20.29 -3.11
N ASP A 39 16.04 -20.85 -3.95
CA ASP A 39 16.40 -21.72 -5.05
C ASP A 39 17.26 -21.02 -6.09
N LEU A 40 16.99 -19.73 -6.36
CA LEU A 40 17.85 -18.92 -7.23
C LEU A 40 19.28 -18.80 -6.68
N VAL A 41 19.45 -18.62 -5.38
CA VAL A 41 20.79 -18.57 -4.75
C VAL A 41 21.51 -19.91 -4.92
N LYS A 42 20.84 -21.02 -4.63
CA LYS A 42 21.38 -22.38 -4.84
C LYS A 42 21.77 -22.62 -6.29
N LEU A 43 20.93 -22.19 -7.23
CA LEU A 43 21.20 -22.31 -8.66
C LEU A 43 22.41 -21.46 -9.07
N ARG A 44 22.51 -20.21 -8.61
CA ARG A 44 23.68 -19.35 -8.86
C ARG A 44 24.97 -20.01 -8.38
N GLN A 45 24.95 -20.62 -7.19
CA GLN A 45 26.10 -21.35 -6.66
C GLN A 45 26.46 -22.56 -7.54
N ALA A 46 25.48 -23.36 -7.96
CA ALA A 46 25.72 -24.49 -8.84
C ALA A 46 26.28 -24.07 -10.21
N VAL A 47 25.77 -22.98 -10.79
CA VAL A 47 26.31 -22.40 -12.04
C VAL A 47 27.74 -21.89 -11.84
N ALA A 48 28.03 -21.24 -10.71
CA ALA A 48 29.38 -20.79 -10.38
C ALA A 48 30.37 -21.97 -10.26
N MET A 49 29.97 -23.06 -9.62
CA MET A 49 30.77 -24.29 -9.55
C MET A 49 31.03 -24.88 -10.94
N ALA A 50 30.03 -24.88 -11.83
CA ALA A 50 30.19 -25.35 -13.20
C ALA A 50 31.18 -24.46 -13.99
N ILE A 51 31.09 -23.13 -13.84
CA ILE A 51 32.04 -22.18 -14.44
C ILE A 51 33.46 -22.42 -13.89
N ALA A 52 33.61 -22.63 -12.59
CA ALA A 52 34.90 -22.91 -11.96
C ALA A 52 35.52 -24.21 -12.50
N SER A 53 34.72 -25.28 -12.63
CA SER A 53 35.16 -26.53 -13.26
C SER A 53 35.63 -26.31 -14.70
N GLN A 54 34.87 -25.54 -15.48
CA GLN A 54 35.22 -25.21 -16.86
C GLN A 54 36.56 -24.46 -16.91
N LYS A 55 36.75 -23.45 -16.05
CA LYS A 55 37.99 -22.68 -15.99
C LYS A 55 39.18 -23.55 -15.59
N ARG A 56 38.98 -24.52 -14.71
CA ARG A 56 40.01 -25.50 -14.35
C ARG A 56 40.44 -26.33 -15.55
N LEU A 57 39.50 -26.85 -16.36
CA LEU A 57 39.83 -27.58 -17.58
C LEU A 57 40.58 -26.70 -18.59
N GLU A 58 40.16 -25.45 -18.75
CA GLU A 58 40.84 -24.48 -19.61
C GLU A 58 42.29 -24.28 -19.18
N ASN A 59 42.52 -24.07 -17.89
CA ASN A 59 43.87 -23.87 -17.34
C ASN A 59 44.73 -25.13 -17.52
N GLN A 60 44.19 -26.32 -17.26
CA GLN A 60 44.91 -27.58 -17.46
C GLN A 60 45.26 -27.81 -18.94
N SER A 61 44.34 -27.48 -19.85
CA SER A 61 44.58 -27.53 -21.29
C SER A 61 45.70 -26.56 -21.70
N ASN A 62 45.65 -25.32 -21.20
CA ASN A 62 46.70 -24.33 -21.47
C ASN A 62 48.07 -24.75 -20.92
N GLN A 63 48.13 -25.35 -19.73
CA GLN A 63 49.37 -25.91 -19.17
C GLN A 63 49.92 -27.05 -20.05
N ALA A 64 49.08 -27.98 -20.49
CA ALA A 64 49.50 -29.04 -21.41
C ALA A 64 50.06 -28.45 -22.72
N LYS A 65 49.39 -27.41 -23.26
CA LYS A 65 49.84 -26.68 -24.45
C LYS A 65 51.21 -26.02 -24.27
N GLU A 66 51.49 -25.48 -23.09
CA GLU A 66 52.79 -24.92 -22.75
C GLU A 66 53.87 -26.01 -22.68
N GLN A 67 53.56 -27.18 -22.09
CA GLN A 67 54.47 -28.31 -22.09
C GLN A 67 54.80 -28.80 -23.50
N ILE A 68 53.82 -28.85 -24.42
CA ILE A 68 54.06 -29.18 -25.83
C ILE A 68 55.12 -28.25 -26.44
N LYS A 69 55.00 -26.94 -26.21
CA LYS A 69 55.98 -25.95 -26.70
C LYS A 69 57.37 -26.18 -26.09
N ASN A 70 57.42 -26.38 -24.77
CA ASN A 70 58.68 -26.59 -24.06
C ASN A 70 59.43 -27.84 -24.55
N TRP A 71 58.72 -28.96 -24.70
CA TRP A 71 59.31 -30.20 -25.22
C TRP A 71 59.70 -30.09 -26.69
N PHE A 72 58.95 -29.32 -27.48
CA PHE A 72 59.33 -29.03 -28.86
C PHE A 72 60.64 -28.22 -28.94
N THR A 73 60.78 -27.15 -28.16
CA THR A 73 62.02 -26.36 -28.09
C THR A 73 63.20 -27.20 -27.58
N ARG A 74 62.97 -28.11 -26.63
CA ARG A 74 64.01 -29.06 -26.17
C ARG A 74 64.45 -30.02 -27.27
N ALA A 75 63.50 -30.54 -28.06
CA ALA A 75 63.82 -31.39 -29.20
C ALA A 75 64.65 -30.64 -30.25
N GLU A 76 64.29 -29.39 -30.56
CA GLU A 76 65.07 -28.54 -31.48
C GLU A 76 66.49 -28.29 -30.96
N LEU A 77 66.66 -28.06 -29.66
CA LEU A 77 67.97 -27.87 -29.04
C LEU A 77 68.83 -29.15 -29.11
N ALA A 78 68.24 -30.31 -28.83
CA ALA A 78 68.93 -31.60 -28.92
C ALA A 78 69.39 -31.90 -30.35
N LEU A 79 68.53 -31.65 -31.35
CA LEU A 79 68.88 -31.79 -32.78
C LEU A 79 70.03 -30.86 -33.18
N LYS A 80 70.02 -29.60 -32.72
CA LYS A 80 71.12 -28.65 -32.98
C LYS A 80 72.46 -29.12 -32.39
N LYS A 81 72.44 -29.94 -31.35
CA LYS A 81 73.62 -30.52 -30.70
C LYS A 81 74.00 -31.90 -31.25
N GLY A 82 73.25 -32.46 -32.19
CA GLY A 82 73.47 -33.80 -32.73
C GLY A 82 73.07 -34.93 -31.76
N GLU A 83 72.26 -34.63 -30.74
CA GLU A 83 71.80 -35.60 -29.75
C GLU A 83 70.43 -36.19 -30.17
N ASP A 84 70.44 -37.02 -31.21
CA ASP A 84 69.21 -37.56 -31.84
C ASP A 84 68.33 -38.38 -30.90
N ASP A 85 68.93 -39.14 -29.97
CA ASP A 85 68.18 -39.96 -29.01
C ASP A 85 67.41 -39.07 -28.02
N LEU A 86 68.03 -37.99 -27.53
CA LEU A 86 67.37 -37.00 -26.66
C LEU A 86 66.29 -36.22 -27.40
N ALA A 87 66.49 -35.93 -28.69
CA ALA A 87 65.46 -35.32 -29.53
C ALA A 87 64.24 -36.26 -29.68
N ARG A 88 64.45 -37.56 -29.93
CA ARG A 88 63.36 -38.55 -30.00
C ARG A 88 62.60 -38.66 -28.68
N GLU A 89 63.30 -38.67 -27.54
CA GLU A 89 62.63 -38.70 -26.23
C GLU A 89 61.80 -37.43 -25.98
N ALA A 90 62.35 -36.25 -26.28
CA ALA A 90 61.63 -34.98 -26.14
C ALA A 90 60.38 -34.94 -27.03
N LEU A 91 60.46 -35.44 -28.28
CA LEU A 91 59.30 -35.55 -29.17
C LEU A 91 58.27 -36.57 -28.67
N SER A 92 58.70 -37.68 -28.06
CA SER A 92 57.80 -38.63 -27.41
C SER A 92 57.02 -37.98 -26.27
N ARG A 93 57.70 -37.24 -25.38
CA ARG A 93 57.05 -36.47 -24.31
C ARG A 93 56.09 -35.41 -24.86
N LYS A 94 56.50 -34.67 -25.89
CA LYS A 94 55.63 -33.70 -26.59
C LYS A 94 54.34 -34.39 -27.05
N LYS A 95 54.43 -35.56 -27.66
CA LYS A 95 53.26 -36.32 -28.14
C LYS A 95 52.30 -36.68 -27.01
N THR A 96 52.81 -37.13 -25.86
CA THR A 96 51.96 -37.40 -24.68
C THR A 96 51.21 -36.16 -24.20
N PHE A 97 51.87 -35.00 -24.14
CA PHE A 97 51.21 -33.75 -23.77
C PHE A 97 50.23 -33.25 -24.85
N GLN A 98 50.50 -33.54 -26.12
CA GLN A 98 49.59 -33.27 -27.24
C GLN A 98 48.28 -34.05 -27.09
N GLU A 99 48.35 -35.35 -26.86
CA GLU A 99 47.17 -36.20 -26.63
C GLU A 99 46.37 -35.73 -25.39
N THR A 100 47.08 -35.32 -24.33
CA THR A 100 46.47 -34.75 -23.13
C THR A 100 45.74 -33.44 -23.42
N TYR A 101 46.37 -32.53 -24.17
CA TYR A 101 45.77 -31.25 -24.59
C TYR A 101 44.51 -31.48 -25.43
N GLU A 102 44.55 -32.39 -26.39
CA GLU A 102 43.41 -32.69 -27.27
C GLU A 102 42.22 -33.24 -26.48
N SER A 103 42.47 -34.16 -25.54
CA SER A 103 41.45 -34.68 -24.63
C SER A 103 40.84 -33.59 -23.75
N LEU A 104 41.67 -32.77 -23.07
CA LEU A 104 41.20 -31.69 -22.21
C LEU A 104 40.46 -30.59 -22.99
N SER A 105 40.94 -30.26 -24.18
CA SER A 105 40.31 -29.27 -25.07
C SER A 105 38.91 -29.74 -25.51
N THR A 106 38.77 -31.01 -25.86
CA THR A 106 37.47 -31.60 -26.24
C THR A 106 36.49 -31.59 -25.06
N GLN A 107 36.96 -31.93 -23.85
CA GLN A 107 36.16 -31.85 -22.63
C GLN A 107 35.75 -30.40 -22.32
N PHE A 108 36.67 -29.46 -22.44
CA PHE A 108 36.40 -28.03 -22.25
C PHE A 108 35.35 -27.51 -23.23
N GLN A 109 35.45 -27.83 -24.52
CA GLN A 109 34.46 -27.42 -25.53
C GLN A 109 33.07 -27.96 -25.22
N THR A 110 32.99 -29.24 -24.83
CA THR A 110 31.73 -29.87 -24.42
C THR A 110 31.13 -29.17 -23.19
N GLN A 111 31.95 -28.88 -22.17
CA GLN A 111 31.49 -28.22 -20.94
C GLN A 111 31.12 -26.75 -21.19
N ASN A 112 31.81 -26.05 -22.08
CA ASN A 112 31.53 -24.66 -22.44
C ASN A 112 30.10 -24.49 -22.96
N GLY A 113 29.66 -25.37 -23.87
CA GLY A 113 28.29 -25.34 -24.39
C GLY A 113 27.23 -25.59 -23.31
N GLN A 114 27.53 -26.42 -22.30
CA GLN A 114 26.63 -26.67 -21.17
C GLN A 114 26.57 -25.47 -20.21
N VAL A 115 27.72 -24.90 -19.87
CA VAL A 115 27.82 -23.73 -18.98
C VAL A 115 27.12 -22.51 -19.59
N GLU A 116 27.26 -22.27 -20.90
CA GLU A 116 26.55 -21.18 -21.57
C GLU A 116 25.02 -21.36 -21.54
N LYS A 117 24.53 -22.59 -21.70
CA LYS A 117 23.09 -22.90 -21.54
C LYS A 117 22.62 -22.65 -20.11
N LEU A 118 23.41 -23.04 -19.12
CA LEU A 118 23.12 -22.82 -17.70
C LEU A 118 23.06 -21.32 -17.36
N LYS A 119 24.03 -20.52 -17.83
CA LYS A 119 24.02 -19.05 -17.65
C LYS A 119 22.77 -18.40 -18.26
N LYS A 120 22.40 -18.78 -19.49
CA LYS A 120 21.20 -18.26 -20.16
C LYS A 120 19.91 -18.65 -19.40
N SER A 121 19.84 -19.88 -18.92
CA SER A 121 18.70 -20.37 -18.14
C SER A 121 18.58 -19.67 -16.79
N LEU A 122 19.71 -19.38 -16.14
CA LEU A 122 19.77 -18.61 -14.91
C LEU A 122 19.23 -17.19 -15.12
N LEU A 123 19.69 -16.48 -16.16
CA LEU A 123 19.20 -15.14 -16.49
C LEU A 123 17.68 -15.13 -16.79
N LEU A 124 17.19 -16.16 -17.47
CA LEU A 124 15.75 -16.31 -17.72
C LEU A 124 14.98 -16.53 -16.41
N LEU A 125 15.50 -17.34 -15.50
CA LEU A 125 14.88 -17.59 -14.20
C LEU A 125 14.85 -16.32 -13.36
N GLU A 126 15.93 -15.55 -13.33
CA GLU A 126 15.99 -14.26 -12.64
C GLU A 126 14.90 -13.29 -13.13
N ARG A 127 14.71 -13.20 -14.45
CA ARG A 127 13.64 -12.39 -15.04
C ARG A 127 12.25 -12.87 -14.61
N LYS A 128 12.01 -14.18 -14.66
CA LYS A 128 10.72 -14.76 -14.24
C LYS A 128 10.43 -14.55 -12.75
N ILE A 129 11.45 -14.60 -11.90
CA ILE A 129 11.30 -14.32 -10.48
C ILE A 129 10.99 -12.83 -10.25
N ALA A 130 11.62 -11.93 -11.00
CA ALA A 130 11.27 -10.51 -10.95
C ALA A 130 9.82 -10.26 -11.39
N GLU A 131 9.37 -10.89 -12.49
CA GLU A 131 7.97 -10.84 -12.93
C GLU A 131 7.01 -11.40 -11.87
N ALA A 132 7.37 -12.51 -11.22
CA ALA A 132 6.57 -13.10 -10.15
C ALA A 132 6.46 -12.18 -8.92
N ARG A 133 7.53 -11.48 -8.55
CA ARG A 133 7.50 -10.45 -7.49
C ARG A 133 6.52 -9.32 -7.83
N THR A 134 6.63 -8.74 -9.02
CA THR A 134 5.70 -7.68 -9.47
C THR A 134 4.25 -8.16 -9.47
N LYS A 135 4.01 -9.39 -9.96
CA LYS A 135 2.67 -9.98 -9.98
C LYS A 135 2.12 -10.23 -8.57
N LYS A 136 2.97 -10.67 -7.64
CA LYS A 136 2.62 -10.83 -6.23
C LYS A 136 2.18 -9.48 -5.63
N ASP A 137 2.96 -8.43 -5.82
CA ASP A 137 2.68 -7.11 -5.24
C ASP A 137 1.36 -6.53 -5.80
N MET A 138 1.11 -6.71 -7.10
CA MET A 138 -0.16 -6.37 -7.73
C MET A 138 -1.35 -7.15 -7.12
N LEU A 139 -1.21 -8.46 -6.95
CA LEU A 139 -2.27 -9.29 -6.36
C LEU A 139 -2.53 -8.92 -4.90
N LYS A 140 -1.48 -8.60 -4.14
CA LYS A 140 -1.57 -8.15 -2.75
C LYS A 140 -2.34 -6.83 -2.64
N ALA A 141 -2.02 -5.85 -3.49
CA ALA A 141 -2.74 -4.58 -3.54
C ALA A 141 -4.22 -4.78 -3.92
N ARG A 142 -4.50 -5.65 -4.90
CA ARG A 142 -5.88 -5.97 -5.31
C ARG A 142 -6.67 -6.66 -4.20
N ALA A 143 -6.03 -7.58 -3.46
CA ALA A 143 -6.65 -8.25 -2.31
C ALA A 143 -6.96 -7.26 -1.18
N GLN A 144 -6.05 -6.32 -0.90
CA GLN A 144 -6.28 -5.25 0.09
C GLN A 144 -7.43 -4.33 -0.32
N ALA A 145 -7.48 -3.90 -1.58
CA ALA A 145 -8.58 -3.09 -2.10
C ALA A 145 -9.93 -3.81 -2.01
N ALA A 146 -9.98 -5.10 -2.39
CA ALA A 146 -11.18 -5.92 -2.27
C ALA A 146 -11.62 -6.07 -0.81
N LYS A 147 -10.69 -6.27 0.12
CA LYS A 147 -10.97 -6.35 1.56
C LYS A 147 -11.52 -5.03 2.11
N ALA A 148 -10.96 -3.89 1.69
CA ALA A 148 -11.46 -2.56 2.06
C ALA A 148 -12.87 -2.33 1.50
N GLN A 149 -13.13 -2.69 0.25
CA GLN A 149 -14.46 -2.60 -0.36
C GLN A 149 -15.49 -3.46 0.38
N GLN A 150 -15.12 -4.69 0.76
CA GLN A 150 -15.97 -5.57 1.55
C GLN A 150 -16.26 -4.95 2.93
N GLN A 151 -15.25 -4.40 3.61
CA GLN A 151 -15.43 -3.72 4.91
C GLN A 151 -16.37 -2.51 4.80
N ILE A 152 -16.24 -1.69 3.75
CA ILE A 152 -17.14 -0.56 3.50
C ILE A 152 -18.56 -1.07 3.24
N GLN A 153 -18.75 -2.10 2.40
CA GLN A 153 -20.08 -2.65 2.12
C GLN A 153 -20.72 -3.25 3.38
N SER A 154 -19.94 -3.92 4.22
CA SER A 154 -20.41 -4.42 5.52
C SER A 154 -20.78 -3.28 6.47
N ALA A 155 -19.96 -2.23 6.57
CA ALA A 155 -20.25 -1.07 7.41
C ALA A 155 -21.46 -0.27 6.91
N VAL A 156 -21.63 -0.10 5.61
CA VAL A 156 -22.82 0.54 5.01
C VAL A 156 -24.05 -0.34 5.19
N GLY A 157 -23.93 -1.67 5.09
CA GLY A 157 -25.01 -2.61 5.41
C GLY A 157 -25.41 -2.56 6.89
N ASP A 158 -24.44 -2.37 7.79
CA ASP A 158 -24.66 -2.24 9.24
C ASP A 158 -25.26 -0.87 9.62
N LEU A 159 -24.78 0.22 9.01
CA LEU A 159 -25.38 1.55 9.13
C LEU A 159 -26.78 1.63 8.49
N GLY A 160 -27.01 0.88 7.40
CA GLY A 160 -28.29 0.72 6.72
C GLY A 160 -29.26 -0.23 7.44
N SER A 161 -28.82 -0.90 8.51
CA SER A 161 -29.67 -1.72 9.37
C SER A 161 -30.50 -0.81 10.29
N LYS A 162 -31.56 -0.19 9.73
CA LYS A 162 -32.80 0.31 10.38
C LYS A 162 -32.70 1.09 11.71
N SER A 163 -31.52 1.42 12.22
CA SER A 163 -31.30 1.89 13.59
C SER A 163 -30.99 3.37 13.60
N ALA A 164 -30.03 3.81 12.78
CA ALA A 164 -29.67 5.22 12.66
C ALA A 164 -30.77 6.04 11.96
N MET A 165 -31.30 5.56 10.83
CA MET A 165 -32.42 6.24 10.13
C MET A 165 -33.72 6.22 10.96
N ALA A 166 -34.04 5.11 11.64
CA ALA A 166 -35.22 5.07 12.50
C ALA A 166 -35.07 5.90 13.79
N ALA A 167 -33.84 6.19 14.23
CA ALA A 167 -33.62 7.14 15.32
C ALA A 167 -33.86 8.58 14.85
N PHE A 168 -33.51 8.91 13.60
CA PHE A 168 -33.84 10.19 12.99
C PHE A 168 -35.35 10.36 12.78
N GLU A 169 -36.04 9.38 12.19
CA GLU A 169 -37.52 9.43 12.04
C GLU A 169 -38.23 9.62 13.39
N ARG A 170 -37.83 8.88 14.45
CA ARG A 170 -38.43 9.07 15.79
C ARG A 170 -38.16 10.45 16.39
N MET A 171 -37.05 11.08 16.04
CA MET A 171 -36.73 12.43 16.51
C MET A 171 -37.53 13.47 15.75
N GLU A 172 -37.72 13.28 14.45
CA GLU A 172 -38.60 14.08 13.59
C GLU A 172 -40.06 14.04 14.09
N ASP A 173 -40.63 12.85 14.29
CA ASP A 173 -41.98 12.67 14.86
C ASP A 173 -42.14 13.38 16.21
N LYS A 174 -41.08 13.37 17.04
CA LYS A 174 -41.10 13.97 18.37
C LYS A 174 -40.99 15.50 18.32
N VAL A 175 -40.23 16.04 17.36
CA VAL A 175 -40.16 17.48 17.10
C VAL A 175 -41.50 17.96 16.57
N GLU A 176 -42.10 17.27 15.60
CA GLU A 176 -43.42 17.61 15.05
C GLU A 176 -44.51 17.58 16.15
N ALA A 177 -44.51 16.58 17.04
CA ALA A 177 -45.43 16.53 18.17
C ALA A 177 -45.23 17.69 19.16
N LEU A 178 -43.99 18.13 19.40
CA LEU A 178 -43.68 19.27 20.26
C LEU A 178 -44.10 20.59 19.61
N GLU A 179 -43.90 20.75 18.30
CA GLU A 179 -44.35 21.92 17.54
C GLU A 179 -45.88 22.00 17.52
N ALA A 180 -46.57 20.89 17.24
CA ALA A 180 -48.03 20.80 17.29
C ALA A 180 -48.57 21.10 18.70
N SER A 181 -47.92 20.60 19.75
CA SER A 181 -48.28 20.94 21.14
C SER A 181 -48.02 22.42 21.46
N GLY A 182 -46.97 23.02 20.90
CA GLY A 182 -46.67 24.44 21.04
C GLY A 182 -47.72 25.31 20.35
N GLN A 183 -48.17 24.92 19.16
CA GLN A 183 -49.27 25.57 18.44
C GLN A 183 -50.61 25.41 19.17
N ALA A 184 -50.93 24.23 19.69
CA ALA A 184 -52.13 24.02 20.50
C ALA A 184 -52.10 24.83 21.80
N ALA A 185 -50.93 24.97 22.44
CA ALA A 185 -50.78 25.83 23.62
C ALA A 185 -50.92 27.32 23.29
N LEU A 186 -50.50 27.76 22.11
CA LEU A 186 -50.72 29.12 21.61
C LEU A 186 -52.21 29.38 21.30
N GLU A 187 -52.92 28.41 20.73
CA GLU A 187 -54.38 28.50 20.51
C GLU A 187 -55.15 28.53 21.84
N LEU A 188 -54.80 27.69 22.82
CA LEU A 188 -55.39 27.70 24.16
C LEU A 188 -55.06 29.00 24.94
N ALA A 189 -53.85 29.53 24.80
CA ALA A 189 -53.48 30.82 25.38
C ALA A 189 -54.20 31.99 24.68
N GLY A 190 -54.48 31.85 23.38
CA GLY A 190 -55.36 32.73 22.62
C GLY A 190 -56.78 32.71 23.16
N GLU A 191 -57.37 31.54 23.39
CA GLU A 191 -58.70 31.40 24.01
C GLU A 191 -58.75 31.96 25.44
N ASP A 192 -57.69 31.81 26.25
CA ASP A 192 -57.64 32.37 27.61
C ASP A 192 -57.44 33.90 27.62
N LEU A 193 -56.74 34.47 26.64
CA LEU A 193 -56.64 35.93 26.45
C LEU A 193 -57.97 36.53 25.94
N GLU A 194 -58.60 35.91 24.94
CA GLU A 194 -59.90 36.34 24.39
C GLU A 194 -61.00 36.24 25.46
N SER A 195 -60.98 35.19 26.27
CA SER A 195 -61.82 35.01 27.47
C SER A 195 -61.62 36.12 28.52
N LYS A 196 -60.35 36.49 28.78
CA LYS A 196 -60.01 37.62 29.68
C LYS A 196 -60.44 38.97 29.13
N PHE A 197 -60.39 39.17 27.81
CA PHE A 197 -60.93 40.39 27.18
C PHE A 197 -62.46 40.42 27.17
N ALA A 198 -63.15 39.31 26.91
CA ALA A 198 -64.60 39.20 27.03
C ALA A 198 -65.10 39.43 28.47
N ALA A 199 -64.33 39.01 29.47
CA ALA A 199 -64.61 39.31 30.89
C ALA A 199 -64.36 40.79 31.26
N LEU A 200 -63.45 41.48 30.56
CA LEU A 200 -63.20 42.92 30.71
C LEU A 200 -64.25 43.78 29.99
N GLU A 201 -64.88 43.29 28.92
CA GLU A 201 -65.98 43.96 28.23
C GLU A 201 -67.34 43.87 28.98
N GLY A 202 -67.41 43.10 30.07
CA GLY A 202 -68.64 42.87 30.85
C GLY A 202 -68.76 43.62 32.18
N GLY A 203 -67.90 44.62 32.47
CA GLY A 203 -67.82 45.27 33.78
C GLY A 203 -68.00 46.79 33.77
N ASP A 204 -69.01 47.24 34.50
CA ASP A 204 -69.57 48.59 34.70
C ASP A 204 -68.62 49.68 35.29
N ASP A 205 -67.35 49.79 34.83
CA ASP A 205 -66.37 50.77 35.34
C ASP A 205 -66.02 51.91 34.35
N ILE A 206 -66.49 51.83 33.10
CA ILE A 206 -66.20 52.83 32.05
C ILE A 206 -66.88 54.19 32.33
N GLU A 207 -68.06 54.21 32.96
CA GLU A 207 -68.80 55.45 33.26
C GLU A 207 -68.14 56.27 34.40
N LYS A 208 -67.45 55.62 35.35
CA LYS A 208 -66.70 56.27 36.42
C LYS A 208 -65.36 56.83 35.94
N GLU A 209 -64.68 56.12 35.04
CA GLU A 209 -63.46 56.63 34.42
C GLU A 209 -63.75 57.81 33.46
N LEU A 210 -64.95 57.87 32.86
CA LEU A 210 -65.42 59.01 32.05
C LEU A 210 -65.57 60.32 32.83
N GLU A 211 -65.98 60.27 34.11
CA GLU A 211 -66.05 61.47 34.99
C GLU A 211 -64.67 61.96 35.44
N ILE A 212 -63.74 61.03 35.67
CA ILE A 212 -62.34 61.33 36.03
C ILE A 212 -61.59 61.91 34.82
N LEU A 213 -61.87 61.41 33.62
CA LEU A 213 -61.33 61.94 32.36
C LEU A 213 -61.91 63.32 32.00
N ARG A 214 -63.19 63.60 32.30
CA ARG A 214 -63.77 64.96 32.12
C ARG A 214 -63.14 66.01 33.03
N THR A 215 -62.66 65.62 34.21
CA THR A 215 -61.94 66.52 35.13
C THR A 215 -60.48 66.72 34.72
N GLN A 216 -59.85 65.72 34.09
CA GLN A 216 -58.48 65.83 33.59
C GLN A 216 -58.36 66.51 32.20
N LEU A 217 -59.39 66.44 31.36
CA LEU A 217 -59.46 67.15 30.05
C LEU A 217 -59.62 68.68 30.14
N LYS A 218 -59.55 69.28 31.35
CA LYS A 218 -59.46 70.72 31.57
C LYS A 218 -58.03 71.24 31.79
N SER A 219 -57.01 70.39 31.72
CA SER A 219 -55.60 70.80 31.79
C SER A 219 -54.86 70.24 30.57
N GLY A 220 -54.42 71.16 29.69
CA GLY A 220 -53.99 70.95 28.30
C GLY A 220 -53.02 69.79 28.07
N VAL A 221 -53.12 69.04 26.97
CA VAL A 221 -52.95 69.42 25.55
C VAL A 221 -51.56 70.01 25.28
N GLU A 222 -50.63 69.15 24.88
CA GLU A 222 -49.87 69.20 23.61
C GLU A 222 -48.97 67.95 23.58
N ALA A 223 -49.41 66.85 22.94
CA ALA A 223 -49.35 66.58 21.51
C ALA A 223 -47.92 66.40 20.97
N ILE A 224 -47.51 65.11 20.97
CA ILE A 224 -46.97 64.34 19.83
C ILE A 224 -45.75 64.92 19.11
N ALA A 225 -44.66 64.14 19.13
CA ALA A 225 -43.90 63.80 17.92
C ALA A 225 -42.96 62.61 18.16
N LEU A 226 -43.27 61.46 17.54
CA LEU A 226 -42.24 60.60 16.95
C LEU A 226 -42.02 61.14 15.53
N PRO A 227 -40.79 61.25 15.01
CA PRO A 227 -40.10 60.09 14.41
C PRO A 227 -38.55 60.26 14.46
N PRO A 228 -37.68 59.58 13.68
CA PRO A 228 -37.85 58.45 12.77
C PRO A 228 -36.82 57.31 12.96
N SER A 229 -37.02 56.30 12.13
CA SER A 229 -36.11 55.27 11.65
C SER A 229 -34.69 55.76 11.29
N ASP A 230 -33.77 54.81 11.42
CA ASP A 230 -32.47 54.67 10.78
C ASP A 230 -31.43 55.76 11.04
N LEU A 231 -30.35 55.39 11.75
CA LEU A 231 -29.00 55.33 11.19
C LEU A 231 -28.02 54.76 12.22
N ASP A 232 -27.45 53.62 11.81
CA ASP A 232 -26.11 53.11 12.08
C ASP A 232 -25.07 54.17 12.49
N VAL A 233 -24.37 53.98 13.62
CA VAL A 233 -22.90 53.80 13.68
C VAL A 233 -22.37 53.72 15.12
N ASN A 234 -21.42 52.78 15.30
CA ASN A 234 -20.47 52.60 16.40
C ASN A 234 -20.89 51.76 17.61
N GLU A 235 -20.64 50.45 17.53
CA GLU A 235 -19.62 49.86 18.41
C GLU A 235 -19.03 48.57 17.80
N VAL A 236 -17.83 48.72 17.25
CA VAL A 236 -16.95 47.63 16.85
C VAL A 236 -16.38 46.99 18.12
N LYS A 237 -16.54 45.67 18.26
CA LYS A 237 -15.63 44.85 19.07
C LYS A 237 -15.24 43.60 18.31
N THR A 238 -14.07 43.69 17.69
CA THR A 238 -13.26 42.59 17.18
C THR A 238 -12.77 41.72 18.33
N VAL A 239 -12.91 40.40 18.21
CA VAL A 239 -12.28 39.41 19.10
C VAL A 239 -11.14 38.75 18.32
N GLU A 240 -9.92 38.95 18.82
CA GLU A 240 -8.69 38.38 18.28
C GLU A 240 -8.57 36.89 18.57
N ILE A 241 -8.11 36.15 17.56
CA ILE A 241 -7.80 34.71 17.60
C ILE A 241 -6.30 34.60 17.85
N GLN A 242 -5.89 34.07 19.00
CA GLN A 242 -4.51 33.66 19.24
C GLN A 242 -4.43 32.75 20.47
N GLU A 243 -4.69 31.45 20.32
CA GLU A 243 -4.32 30.44 21.32
C GLU A 243 -4.47 29.01 20.76
N VAL A 244 -3.63 28.62 19.78
CA VAL A 244 -3.35 27.20 19.49
C VAL A 244 -1.88 26.95 19.08
N GLU A 245 -1.07 27.99 18.88
CA GLU A 245 0.33 27.82 18.43
C GLU A 245 1.36 27.59 19.55
N VAL A 246 0.96 27.63 20.82
CA VAL A 246 1.87 27.41 21.97
C VAL A 246 1.97 25.93 22.37
N GLU A 247 0.92 25.12 22.16
CA GLU A 247 0.96 23.68 22.52
C GLU A 247 1.80 22.82 21.57
N LEU A 248 2.10 23.31 20.35
CA LEU A 248 2.86 22.55 19.36
C LEU A 248 4.39 22.68 19.51
N GLU A 249 4.88 23.68 20.25
CA GLU A 249 6.31 23.85 20.56
C GLU A 249 6.74 23.09 21.83
N GLU A 250 5.85 22.88 22.80
CA GLU A 250 6.17 22.10 24.01
C GLU A 250 6.29 20.59 23.72
N MET A 251 5.51 20.06 22.78
CA MET A 251 5.63 18.64 22.36
C MET A 251 6.95 18.34 21.63
N LYS A 252 7.49 19.28 20.85
CA LYS A 252 8.78 19.09 20.14
C LYS A 252 9.99 19.08 21.07
N LYS A 253 9.95 19.81 22.18
CA LYS A 253 11.02 19.76 23.21
C LYS A 253 11.03 18.47 24.02
N SER A 254 9.90 17.75 24.11
CA SER A 254 9.80 16.49 24.85
C SER A 254 10.30 15.25 24.07
N MET A 255 10.51 15.39 22.75
CA MET A 255 10.97 14.29 21.88
C MET A 255 12.47 14.31 21.56
N ASP A 256 13.19 15.40 21.86
CA ASP A 256 14.64 15.52 21.60
C ASP A 256 15.51 15.21 22.85
N ASN A 257 14.92 14.64 23.92
CA ASN A 257 15.66 14.29 25.15
C ASN A 257 15.33 12.87 25.68
N SER A 258 15.10 11.90 24.78
CA SER A 258 15.07 10.45 25.08
C SER A 258 15.68 9.63 23.95
#